data_AF-N9Q0J3-F1
#
_entry.id   AF-N9Q0J3-F1
#
_cell.length_a   1.000
_cell.length_b   1.000
_cell.length_c   1.000
_cell.angle_alpha   90.00
_cell.angle_beta   90.00
_cell.angle_gamma   90.00
#
_symmetry.space_group_name_H-M   'P 1'
#
loop_
_entity.id
_entity.type
_entity.pdbx_description
1 polymer ?
#
loop_
_entity_poly.entity_id
_entity_poly.type
_entity_poly.pdbx_seq_one_letter_code
_entity_poly.pdbx_strand_id
1 'polypeptide(L)'
;MTIRSYGRNGINSNLFQELYKILFNHQNIHIDRTNNDIPAKILKDLTPYCKKTKRVDGPKIRIMNYQISHLFGRTKNPLLFTAPWNIAYIPKYLDPFTGHESQGTTSREFKQIFNRLLSEKFKEYIQDYNQFIAVYAHQEKLNDAIEQVRRNINKPLEEKTLINFKKDVYLQWSKIE
;
A
#
# COMPACT_ATOMS: atom_id res chain seq x y z
N MET A 1 -4.91 11.85 4.76
CA MET A 1 -4.05 10.73 4.30
C MET A 1 -4.54 10.24 2.94
N THR A 2 -3.72 9.50 2.20
CA THR A 2 -4.08 9.02 0.85
C THR A 2 -3.90 7.51 0.76
N ILE A 3 -4.73 6.84 -0.05
CA ILE A 3 -4.64 5.41 -0.35
C ILE A 3 -4.77 5.15 -1.85
N ARG A 4 -4.34 3.98 -2.32
CA ARG A 4 -4.63 3.51 -3.69
C ARG A 4 -6.12 3.18 -3.83
N SER A 5 -6.67 3.37 -5.04
CA SER A 5 -8.05 2.99 -5.32
C SER A 5 -8.31 1.49 -5.08
N TYR A 6 -9.54 1.16 -4.70
CA TYR A 6 -9.99 -0.21 -4.44
C TYR A 6 -11.10 -0.65 -5.38
N GLY A 7 -10.99 -1.87 -5.91
CA GLY A 7 -11.84 -2.37 -6.98
C GLY A 7 -11.52 -1.77 -8.35
N ARG A 8 -12.18 -2.28 -9.40
CA ARG A 8 -12.01 -1.79 -10.77
C ARG A 8 -12.41 -0.31 -10.82
N ASN A 9 -11.52 0.53 -11.33
CA ASN A 9 -11.70 1.98 -11.39
C ASN A 9 -12.03 2.65 -10.05
N GLY A 10 -11.71 2.01 -8.92
CA GLY A 10 -11.97 2.57 -7.59
C GLY A 10 -13.41 2.46 -7.10
N ILE A 11 -14.28 1.67 -7.76
CA ILE A 11 -15.71 1.56 -7.43
C ILE A 11 -15.98 1.16 -5.97
N ASN A 12 -15.04 0.47 -5.32
CA ASN A 12 -15.18 -0.02 -3.95
C ASN A 12 -14.38 0.82 -2.94
N SER A 13 -13.79 1.95 -3.34
CA SER A 13 -12.90 2.74 -2.48
C SER A 13 -13.60 3.31 -1.23
N ASN A 14 -14.91 3.53 -1.31
CA ASN A 14 -15.74 3.94 -0.19
C ASN A 14 -15.70 2.95 0.98
N LEU A 15 -15.51 1.64 0.72
CA LEU A 15 -15.39 0.62 1.78
C LEU A 15 -14.23 0.92 2.71
N PHE A 16 -13.06 1.25 2.16
CA PHE A 16 -11.88 1.58 2.94
C PHE A 16 -11.99 2.96 3.59
N GLN A 17 -12.60 3.94 2.92
CA GLN A 17 -12.86 5.25 3.53
C GLN A 17 -13.75 5.14 4.77
N GLU A 18 -14.83 4.35 4.70
CA GLU A 18 -15.72 4.09 5.84
C GLU A 18 -15.01 3.27 6.93
N LEU A 19 -14.21 2.28 6.55
CA LEU A 19 -13.40 1.50 7.50
C LEU A 19 -12.49 2.41 8.35
N TYR A 20 -11.83 3.40 7.72
CA TYR A 20 -10.92 4.31 8.43
C TYR A 20 -11.63 5.34 9.28
N LYS A 21 -12.85 5.75 8.87
CA LYS A 21 -13.73 6.52 9.72
C LYS A 21 -14.10 5.73 10.98
N ILE A 22 -14.41 4.44 10.87
CA ILE A 22 -14.78 3.61 12.03
C ILE A 22 -13.57 3.28 12.92
N LEU A 23 -12.45 2.82 12.34
CA LEU A 23 -11.29 2.38 13.12
C LEU A 23 -10.55 3.52 13.82
N PHE A 24 -10.44 4.69 13.17
CA PHE A 24 -9.55 5.76 13.60
C PHE A 24 -10.23 7.13 13.71
N ASN A 25 -11.56 7.19 13.57
CA ASN A 25 -12.30 8.45 13.49
C ASN A 25 -11.74 9.40 12.41
N HIS A 26 -11.20 8.84 11.31
CA HIS A 26 -10.50 9.62 10.30
C HIS A 26 -11.32 9.75 9.02
N GLN A 27 -11.95 10.90 8.81
CA GLN A 27 -12.86 11.14 7.68
C GLN A 27 -12.15 11.60 6.38
N ASN A 28 -10.91 12.10 6.49
CA ASN A 28 -10.18 12.71 5.37
C ASN A 28 -9.22 11.74 4.66
N ILE A 29 -9.72 10.56 4.27
CA ILE A 29 -8.96 9.61 3.44
C ILE A 29 -9.27 9.88 1.96
N HIS A 30 -8.23 10.29 1.22
CA HIS A 30 -8.35 10.59 -0.20
C HIS A 30 -7.85 9.41 -1.05
N ILE A 31 -8.45 9.22 -2.22
CA ILE A 31 -7.98 8.25 -3.19
C ILE A 31 -6.92 8.92 -4.06
N ASP A 32 -5.76 8.27 -4.19
CA ASP A 32 -4.67 8.77 -5.02
C ASP A 32 -5.08 8.81 -6.49
N ARG A 33 -4.95 9.98 -7.11
CA ARG A 33 -5.43 10.25 -8.47
C ARG A 33 -4.86 9.31 -9.53
N THR A 34 -3.59 8.89 -9.40
CA THR A 34 -2.94 7.98 -10.38
C THR A 34 -2.51 6.66 -9.75
N ASN A 35 -3.02 6.37 -8.55
CA ASN A 35 -2.58 5.28 -7.68
C ASN A 35 -1.11 5.35 -7.21
N ASN A 36 -0.38 6.41 -7.56
CA ASN A 36 1.04 6.61 -7.28
C ASN A 36 1.47 8.10 -7.24
N ASP A 37 0.56 9.08 -7.32
CA ASP A 37 0.90 10.51 -7.36
C ASP A 37 1.58 10.97 -6.06
N ILE A 38 1.01 10.62 -4.90
CA ILE A 38 1.58 10.96 -3.59
C ILE A 38 2.90 10.20 -3.34
N PRO A 39 2.99 8.86 -3.53
CA PRO A 39 4.27 8.16 -3.48
C PRO A 39 5.35 8.77 -4.40
N ALA A 40 4.97 9.19 -5.63
CA ALA A 40 5.89 9.82 -6.56
C ALA A 40 6.44 11.15 -6.02
N LYS A 41 5.58 11.95 -5.38
CA LYS A 41 5.95 13.22 -4.76
C LYS A 41 6.92 12.99 -3.60
N ILE A 42 6.61 12.05 -2.70
CA ILE A 42 7.47 11.73 -1.55
C ILE A 42 8.86 11.29 -2.02
N LEU A 43 8.94 10.37 -2.98
CA LEU A 43 10.23 9.92 -3.53
C LEU A 43 11.00 11.06 -4.20
N LYS A 44 10.31 11.93 -4.96
CA LYS A 44 10.93 13.09 -5.59
C LYS A 44 11.50 14.05 -4.53
N ASP A 45 10.80 14.25 -3.43
CA ASP A 45 11.18 15.21 -2.40
C ASP A 45 12.36 14.67 -1.55
N LEU A 46 12.30 13.39 -1.15
CA LEU A 46 13.27 12.73 -0.25
C LEU A 46 14.51 12.16 -0.94
N THR A 47 14.50 12.01 -2.28
CA THR A 47 15.64 11.47 -3.02
C THR A 47 16.16 12.48 -4.04
N PRO A 48 17.41 12.36 -4.51
CA PRO A 48 17.88 13.17 -5.62
C PRO A 48 17.23 12.77 -6.96
N TYR A 49 16.40 11.73 -7.02
CA TYR A 49 15.90 11.15 -8.27
C TYR A 49 14.49 11.60 -8.63
N CYS A 50 14.19 11.66 -9.93
CA CYS A 50 12.85 11.98 -10.43
C CYS A 50 12.59 11.36 -11.81
N LYS A 51 11.41 10.77 -12.03
CA LYS A 51 11.03 10.18 -13.33
C LYS A 51 10.67 11.20 -14.42
N LYS A 52 10.23 12.41 -14.03
CA LYS A 52 9.58 13.40 -14.94
C LYS A 52 10.35 14.71 -15.08
N THR A 53 11.56 14.84 -14.52
CA THR A 53 12.33 16.09 -14.69
C THR A 53 12.80 16.24 -16.13
N LYS A 54 12.59 17.43 -16.71
CA LYS A 54 13.01 17.78 -18.07
C LYS A 54 14.40 18.42 -18.11
N ARG A 55 14.93 18.87 -16.97
CA ARG A 55 16.23 19.55 -16.89
C ARG A 55 17.32 18.51 -16.68
N VAL A 56 18.31 18.52 -17.57
CA VAL A 56 19.56 17.76 -17.42
C VAL A 56 20.37 18.32 -16.22
N ASP A 57 20.24 19.63 -15.96
CA ASP A 57 21.04 20.38 -14.98
C ASP A 57 20.19 20.88 -13.78
N GLY A 58 19.04 20.25 -13.53
CA GLY A 58 18.19 20.56 -12.37
C GLY A 58 18.71 19.92 -11.08
N PRO A 59 18.21 20.31 -9.89
CA PRO A 59 18.64 19.73 -8.61
C PRO A 59 18.21 18.26 -8.42
N LYS A 60 17.58 17.64 -9.43
CA LYS A 60 17.09 16.27 -9.40
C LYS A 60 17.59 15.52 -10.63
N ILE A 61 18.16 14.35 -10.41
CA ILE A 61 18.66 13.41 -11.41
C ILE A 61 17.48 12.69 -12.07
N ARG A 62 17.40 12.74 -13.40
CA ARG A 62 16.38 12.01 -14.16
C ARG A 62 16.66 10.51 -14.12
N ILE A 63 15.66 9.71 -13.75
CA ILE A 63 15.69 8.26 -13.87
C ILE A 63 14.74 7.76 -14.95
N MET A 64 15.20 6.82 -15.78
CA MET A 64 14.43 6.21 -16.87
C MET A 64 14.30 4.71 -16.64
N ASN A 65 13.19 4.12 -17.10
CA ASN A 65 12.90 2.68 -16.92
C ASN A 65 12.75 2.22 -15.45
N TYR A 66 12.30 3.11 -14.57
CA TYR A 66 11.90 2.78 -13.20
C TYR A 66 10.38 2.89 -13.01
N GLN A 67 9.84 2.08 -12.11
CA GLN A 67 8.49 2.18 -11.60
C GLN A 67 8.48 2.50 -10.11
N ILE A 68 7.36 3.04 -9.63
CA ILE A 68 7.14 3.18 -8.19
C ILE A 68 6.54 1.88 -7.72
N SER A 69 7.14 1.30 -6.68
CA SER A 69 6.64 0.09 -6.06
C SER A 69 6.47 0.29 -4.56
N HIS A 70 5.49 -0.41 -4.01
CA HIS A 70 5.31 -0.58 -2.57
C HIS A 70 5.97 -1.88 -2.16
N LEU A 71 7.06 -1.79 -1.41
CA LEU A 71 7.97 -2.90 -1.13
C LEU A 71 7.27 -4.08 -0.45
N PHE A 72 6.36 -3.80 0.47
CA PHE A 72 5.52 -4.79 1.18
C PHE A 72 4.05 -4.75 0.72
N GLY A 73 3.77 -4.10 -0.41
CA GLY A 73 2.42 -3.93 -0.94
C GLY A 73 1.54 -3.05 -0.05
N ARG A 74 0.35 -3.56 0.31
CA ARG A 74 -0.60 -2.93 1.26
C ARG A 74 -0.99 -1.50 0.92
N THR A 75 -1.30 -1.29 -0.34
CA THR A 75 -1.56 0.03 -0.93
C THR A 75 -2.86 0.68 -0.49
N LYS A 76 -3.72 -0.03 0.24
CA LYS A 76 -4.96 0.52 0.80
C LYS A 76 -4.76 0.95 2.25
N ASN A 77 -3.74 0.42 2.95
CA ASN A 77 -3.34 0.92 4.26
C ASN A 77 -2.70 2.32 4.12
N PRO A 78 -3.27 3.39 4.70
CA PRO A 78 -2.75 4.75 4.55
C PRO A 78 -1.36 4.94 5.17
N LEU A 79 -1.05 4.21 6.26
CA LEU A 79 0.25 4.26 6.92
C LEU A 79 1.34 3.73 6.00
N LEU A 80 1.06 2.64 5.28
CA LEU A 80 2.04 2.00 4.41
C LEU A 80 2.05 2.55 2.98
N PHE A 81 0.93 3.07 2.48
CA PHE A 81 0.84 3.61 1.12
C PHE A 81 1.78 4.81 0.91
N THR A 82 1.98 5.60 1.96
CA THR A 82 2.79 6.82 1.93
C THR A 82 4.08 6.74 2.76
N ALA A 83 4.35 5.61 3.41
CA ALA A 83 5.57 5.44 4.21
C ALA A 83 6.82 5.48 3.32
N PRO A 84 7.78 6.40 3.57
CA PRO A 84 9.03 6.48 2.80
C PRO A 84 9.82 5.17 2.77
N TRP A 85 9.79 4.39 3.85
CA TRP A 85 10.48 3.11 3.96
C TRP A 85 9.77 1.97 3.21
N ASN A 86 8.51 2.15 2.79
CA ASN A 86 7.74 1.16 2.04
C ASN A 86 7.60 1.53 0.55
N ILE A 87 8.15 2.66 0.08
CA ILE A 87 8.06 3.08 -1.32
C ILE A 87 9.45 3.22 -1.94
N ALA A 88 9.59 2.77 -3.18
CA ALA A 88 10.86 2.86 -3.89
C ALA A 88 10.69 3.04 -5.39
N TYR A 89 11.71 3.62 -6.03
CA TYR A 89 11.91 3.44 -7.46
C TYR A 89 12.56 2.08 -7.71
N ILE A 90 11.85 1.18 -8.37
CA ILE A 90 12.36 -0.14 -8.77
C ILE A 90 12.57 -0.17 -10.29
N PRO A 91 13.71 -0.68 -10.79
CA PRO A 91 13.90 -0.88 -12.22
C PRO A 91 12.80 -1.78 -12.81
N LYS A 92 12.22 -1.37 -13.94
CA LYS A 92 11.12 -2.11 -14.59
C LYS A 92 11.53 -3.49 -15.07
N TYR A 93 12.80 -3.74 -15.35
CA TYR A 93 13.26 -5.08 -15.74
C TYR A 93 13.19 -6.10 -14.58
N LEU A 94 12.97 -5.65 -13.33
CA LEU A 94 12.71 -6.55 -12.20
C LEU A 94 11.24 -6.95 -12.07
N ASP A 95 10.34 -6.37 -12.86
CA ASP A 95 8.90 -6.66 -12.82
C ASP A 95 8.57 -8.15 -13.10
N PRO A 96 9.27 -8.86 -14.01
CA PRO A 96 9.08 -10.31 -14.17
C PRO A 96 9.39 -11.14 -12.92
N PHE A 97 10.14 -10.60 -11.96
CA PHE A 97 10.48 -11.30 -10.70
C PHE A 97 9.64 -10.82 -9.51
N THR A 98 9.21 -9.56 -9.53
CA THR A 98 8.59 -8.86 -8.39
C THR A 98 7.12 -8.49 -8.59
N GLY A 99 6.65 -8.46 -9.84
CA GLY A 99 5.31 -8.02 -10.22
C GLY A 99 4.21 -8.97 -9.74
N HIS A 100 2.98 -8.50 -9.76
CA HIS A 100 1.80 -9.28 -9.31
C HIS A 100 1.50 -10.47 -10.22
N GLU A 101 2.05 -10.47 -11.44
CA GLU A 101 1.92 -11.52 -12.45
C GLU A 101 3.12 -12.47 -12.47
N SER A 102 4.16 -12.21 -11.68
CA SER A 102 5.33 -13.10 -11.59
C SER A 102 4.97 -14.38 -10.83
N GLN A 103 5.06 -15.51 -11.52
CA GLN A 103 4.75 -16.85 -11.02
C GLN A 103 5.98 -17.76 -11.12
N GLY A 104 5.95 -18.89 -10.40
CA GLY A 104 7.00 -19.91 -10.46
C GLY A 104 8.08 -19.81 -9.38
N THR A 105 8.99 -20.78 -9.39
CA THR A 105 10.03 -20.98 -8.36
C THR A 105 11.01 -19.82 -8.31
N THR A 106 11.52 -19.35 -9.45
CA THR A 106 12.49 -18.25 -9.52
C THR A 106 11.94 -16.94 -8.96
N SER A 107 10.67 -16.60 -9.24
CA SER A 107 10.04 -15.40 -8.64
C SER A 107 9.91 -15.55 -7.12
N ARG A 108 9.56 -16.75 -6.63
CA ARG A 108 9.46 -17.02 -5.19
C ARG A 108 10.82 -16.88 -4.49
N GLU A 109 11.87 -17.47 -5.04
CA GLU A 109 13.24 -17.37 -4.52
C GLU A 109 13.72 -15.92 -4.51
N PHE A 110 13.51 -15.19 -5.60
CA PHE A 110 13.84 -13.77 -5.67
C PHE A 110 13.11 -12.97 -4.58
N LYS A 111 11.80 -13.16 -4.44
CA LYS A 111 10.98 -12.48 -3.42
C LYS A 111 11.45 -12.83 -2.01
N GLN A 112 11.85 -14.07 -1.73
CA GLN A 112 12.37 -14.46 -0.42
C GLN A 112 13.68 -13.73 -0.08
N ILE A 113 14.63 -13.71 -1.01
CA ILE A 113 15.91 -13.01 -0.82
C ILE A 113 15.66 -11.50 -0.68
N PHE A 114 14.83 -10.94 -1.57
CA PHE A 114 14.52 -9.52 -1.57
C PHE A 114 13.82 -9.09 -0.28
N ASN A 115 12.80 -9.83 0.16
CA ASN A 115 12.09 -9.53 1.41
C ASN A 115 13.02 -9.63 2.62
N ARG A 116 13.90 -10.64 2.69
CA ARG A 116 14.88 -10.73 3.78
C ARG A 116 15.75 -9.48 3.86
N LEU A 117 16.31 -9.03 2.73
CA LEU A 117 17.12 -7.81 2.69
C LEU A 117 16.33 -6.57 3.12
N LEU A 118 15.07 -6.46 2.71
CA LEU A 118 14.20 -5.36 3.09
C LEU A 118 13.83 -5.39 4.57
N SER A 119 13.50 -6.56 5.12
CA SER A 119 13.14 -6.74 6.53
C SER A 119 14.33 -6.45 7.45
N GLU A 120 15.55 -6.82 7.04
CA GLU A 120 16.77 -6.44 7.76
C GLU A 120 17.01 -4.92 7.68
N LYS A 121 16.87 -4.31 6.49
CA LYS A 121 17.11 -2.88 6.29
C LYS A 121 16.12 -1.96 7.00
N PHE A 122 14.85 -2.35 7.06
CA PHE A 122 13.76 -1.53 7.61
C PHE A 122 13.20 -2.10 8.92
N LYS A 123 14.00 -2.92 9.62
CA LYS A 123 13.60 -3.65 10.82
C LYS A 123 12.88 -2.79 11.86
N GLU A 124 13.46 -1.64 12.21
CA GLU A 124 12.91 -0.74 13.23
C GLU A 124 11.53 -0.22 12.83
N TYR A 125 11.37 0.28 11.60
CA TYR A 125 10.08 0.77 11.09
C TYR A 125 9.01 -0.32 10.98
N ILE A 126 9.43 -1.54 10.63
CA ILE A 126 8.54 -2.72 10.60
C ILE A 126 8.09 -3.08 12.02
N GLN A 127 8.99 -3.04 12.99
CA GLN A 127 8.67 -3.30 14.40
C GLN A 127 7.67 -2.27 14.93
N ASP A 128 7.90 -0.98 14.68
CA ASP A 128 6.99 0.10 15.09
C ASP A 128 5.60 -0.08 14.47
N TYR A 129 5.54 -0.35 13.15
CA TYR A 129 4.28 -0.63 12.47
C TYR A 129 3.58 -1.86 13.08
N ASN A 130 4.31 -2.95 13.32
CA ASN A 130 3.76 -4.19 13.87
C ASN A 130 3.25 -4.01 15.31
N GLN A 131 3.90 -3.16 16.11
CA GLN A 131 3.42 -2.78 17.45
C GLN A 131 2.14 -1.94 17.35
N PHE A 132 2.10 -0.96 16.44
CA PHE A 132 0.92 -0.13 16.23
C PHE A 132 -0.32 -0.98 15.89
N ILE A 133 -0.22 -1.90 14.93
CA ILE A 133 -1.38 -2.71 14.53
C ILE A 133 -1.82 -3.69 15.63
N ALA A 134 -0.91 -4.17 16.47
CA ALA A 134 -1.27 -5.04 17.59
C ALA A 134 -2.19 -4.32 18.59
N VAL A 135 -1.97 -3.01 18.80
CA VAL A 135 -2.78 -2.20 19.73
C VAL A 135 -4.06 -1.69 19.06
N TYR A 136 -3.94 -1.16 17.84
CA TYR A 136 -5.00 -0.36 17.23
C TYR A 136 -5.80 -1.08 16.14
N ALA A 137 -5.28 -2.16 15.57
CA ALA A 137 -5.89 -2.88 14.45
C ALA A 137 -5.83 -4.41 14.63
N HIS A 138 -6.01 -4.90 15.86
CA HIS A 138 -6.13 -6.32 16.14
C HIS A 138 -7.45 -6.90 15.61
N GLN A 139 -7.51 -8.23 15.52
CA GLN A 139 -8.55 -8.94 14.78
C GLN A 139 -9.98 -8.62 15.22
N GLU A 140 -10.24 -8.47 16.53
CA GLU A 140 -11.57 -8.11 17.05
C GLU A 140 -12.02 -6.73 16.57
N LYS A 141 -11.18 -5.69 16.74
CA LYS A 141 -11.46 -4.34 16.21
C LYS A 141 -11.69 -4.33 14.70
N LEU A 142 -10.91 -5.10 13.95
CA LEU A 142 -11.11 -5.21 12.49
C LEU A 142 -12.45 -5.86 12.16
N ASN A 143 -12.85 -6.91 12.88
CA ASN A 143 -14.15 -7.58 12.68
C ASN A 143 -15.31 -6.62 12.96
N ASP A 144 -15.26 -5.93 14.10
CA ASP A 144 -16.30 -4.97 14.48
C ASP A 144 -16.40 -3.84 13.45
N ALA A 145 -15.27 -3.34 12.97
CA ALA A 145 -15.25 -2.31 11.95
C ALA A 145 -15.79 -2.81 10.61
N ILE A 146 -15.47 -4.04 10.19
CA ILE A 146 -16.00 -4.64 8.96
C ILE A 146 -17.53 -4.78 9.03
N GLU A 147 -18.08 -5.23 10.16
CA GLU A 147 -19.53 -5.36 10.33
C GLU A 147 -20.22 -3.98 10.37
N GLN A 148 -19.59 -2.97 10.98
CA GLN A 148 -20.09 -1.60 10.93
C GLN A 148 -20.06 -1.03 9.50
N VAL A 149 -18.99 -1.24 8.73
CA VAL A 149 -18.93 -0.86 7.31
C VAL A 149 -20.07 -1.51 6.53
N ARG A 150 -20.31 -2.80 6.75
CA ARG A 150 -21.40 -3.55 6.11
C ARG A 150 -22.77 -2.93 6.38
N ARG A 151 -23.01 -2.45 7.60
CA ARG A 151 -24.27 -1.80 8.02
C ARG A 151 -24.40 -0.36 7.50
N ASN A 152 -23.30 0.37 7.43
CA ASN A 152 -23.30 1.80 7.08
C ASN A 152 -23.44 2.06 5.58
N ILE A 153 -23.18 1.06 4.73
CA ILE A 153 -23.26 1.26 3.29
C ILE A 153 -24.72 1.19 2.82
N ASN A 154 -25.15 2.28 2.18
CA ASN A 154 -26.53 2.47 1.68
C ASN A 154 -27.01 1.40 0.68
N LYS A 155 -26.11 0.64 0.06
CA LYS A 155 -26.44 -0.44 -0.88
C LYS A 155 -25.99 -1.78 -0.30
N PRO A 156 -26.85 -2.81 -0.34
CA PRO A 156 -26.43 -4.17 0.02
C PRO A 156 -25.19 -4.56 -0.78
N LEU A 157 -24.12 -4.90 -0.08
CA LEU A 157 -22.91 -5.43 -0.68
C LEU A 157 -23.20 -6.84 -1.20
N GLU A 158 -22.83 -7.10 -2.45
CA GLU A 158 -22.78 -8.48 -2.94
C GLU A 158 -21.87 -9.32 -2.04
N GLU A 159 -22.29 -10.54 -1.71
CA GLU A 159 -21.58 -11.43 -0.79
C GLU A 159 -20.11 -11.63 -1.21
N LYS A 160 -19.87 -11.80 -2.52
CA LYS A 160 -18.51 -11.91 -3.08
C LYS A 160 -17.65 -10.68 -2.80
N THR A 161 -18.23 -9.48 -2.87
CA THR A 161 -17.53 -8.22 -2.60
C THR A 161 -17.19 -8.11 -1.12
N LEU A 162 -18.11 -8.50 -0.22
CA LEU A 162 -17.88 -8.51 1.22
C LEU A 162 -16.77 -9.50 1.60
N ILE A 163 -16.78 -10.71 1.06
CA ILE A 163 -15.74 -11.72 1.29
C ILE A 163 -14.36 -11.20 0.86
N ASN A 164 -14.28 -10.61 -0.34
CA ASN A 164 -13.03 -10.04 -0.86
C ASN A 164 -12.56 -8.86 -0.01
N PHE A 165 -13.48 -7.96 0.37
CA PHE A 165 -13.16 -6.83 1.24
C PHE A 165 -12.60 -7.28 2.58
N LYS A 166 -13.25 -8.25 3.24
CA LYS A 166 -12.78 -8.81 4.51
C LYS A 166 -11.38 -9.39 4.39
N LYS A 167 -11.13 -10.21 3.36
CA LYS A 167 -9.80 -10.78 3.07
C LYS A 167 -8.75 -9.68 2.87
N ASP A 168 -9.09 -8.65 2.10
CA ASP A 168 -8.19 -7.55 1.81
C ASP A 168 -7.90 -6.69 3.05
N VAL A 169 -8.90 -6.43 3.90
CA VAL A 169 -8.71 -5.70 5.17
C VAL A 169 -7.68 -6.42 6.05
N TYR A 170 -7.83 -7.73 6.26
CA TYR A 170 -6.84 -8.48 7.04
C TYR A 170 -5.45 -8.45 6.41
N LEU A 171 -5.36 -8.54 5.08
CA LEU A 171 -4.07 -8.43 4.40
C LEU A 171 -3.45 -7.03 4.53
N GLN A 172 -4.26 -5.96 4.45
CA GLN A 172 -3.78 -4.58 4.58
C GLN A 172 -3.24 -4.29 5.99
N TRP A 173 -3.78 -4.95 7.01
CA TRP A 173 -3.49 -4.70 8.42
C TRP A 173 -2.77 -5.86 9.13
N SER A 174 -2.24 -6.84 8.39
CA SER A 174 -1.42 -7.91 8.96
C SER A 174 -0.04 -7.40 9.37
N LYS A 175 0.75 -8.22 10.06
CA LYS A 175 2.15 -7.91 10.36
C LYS A 175 3.01 -8.01 9.11
N ILE A 176 4.02 -7.13 8.98
CA ILE A 176 5.08 -7.30 7.99
C ILE A 176 6.13 -8.22 8.61
N GLU A 177 6.57 -9.21 7.84
CA GLU A 177 7.59 -10.21 8.20
C GLU A 177 8.86 -9.96 7.38
#